data_AF-G8BSQ7-F1
#
_entry.id   AF-G8BSQ7-F1
#
_cell.length_a   1.000
_cell.length_b   1.000
_cell.length_c   1.000
_cell.angle_alpha   90.00
_cell.angle_beta   90.00
_cell.angle_gamma   90.00
#
_symmetry.space_group_name_H-M   'P 1'
#
loop_
_entity.id
_entity.type
_entity.pdbx_description
1 polymer ?
#
loop_
_entity_poly.entity_id
_entity_poly.type
_entity_poly.pdbx_seq_one_letter_code
_entity_poly.pdbx_strand_id
1 'polypeptide(L)'
;MAKLSYKQVEKFMNAKIPDEIEDSILETFAKYSIEEDMTVANLKDYFNNLELPEILWSKIPSDEFCIEGTSIIDFDLLMKKTYHILIFMDNEDIIDELWGLFVKQSGRGAQFTNVKLKNHVFGVKDIMKVCNTVAMKQNDRIIEMVSVATSGRRLYITYIDFAYIMGKLGLLRF
;
A
#
# COMPACT_ATOMS: atom_id res chain seq x y z
N MET A 1 21.11 -2.94 -14.17
CA MET A 1 20.25 -2.98 -12.96
C MET A 1 20.66 -1.84 -12.06
N ALA A 2 19.77 -0.89 -11.78
CA ALA A 2 20.06 0.18 -10.82
C ALA A 2 20.32 -0.44 -9.44
N LYS A 3 21.38 -0.01 -8.76
CA LYS A 3 21.71 -0.52 -7.42
C LYS A 3 20.70 0.05 -6.44
N LEU A 4 19.86 -0.82 -5.88
CA LEU A 4 18.97 -0.48 -4.77
C LEU A 4 19.78 0.21 -3.67
N SER A 5 19.38 1.43 -3.33
CA SER A 5 20.04 2.23 -2.30
C SER A 5 19.02 2.66 -1.27
N TYR A 6 19.46 2.79 -0.02
CA TYR A 6 18.62 3.29 1.07
C TYR A 6 18.00 4.65 0.74
N LYS A 7 18.74 5.49 0.00
CA LYS A 7 18.25 6.78 -0.52
C LYS A 7 16.99 6.66 -1.39
N GLN A 8 16.85 5.58 -2.17
CA GLN A 8 15.66 5.35 -2.99
C GLN A 8 14.43 5.07 -2.12
N VAL A 9 14.63 4.28 -1.05
CA VAL A 9 13.58 3.99 -0.08
C VAL A 9 13.16 5.26 0.65
N GLU A 10 14.13 6.04 1.16
CA GLU A 10 13.85 7.33 1.81
C GLU A 10 13.14 8.31 0.88
N LYS A 11 13.53 8.38 -0.40
CA LYS A 11 12.91 9.25 -1.39
C LYS A 11 11.41 8.95 -1.52
N PHE A 12 11.03 7.67 -1.55
CA PHE A 12 9.62 7.28 -1.63
C PHE A 12 8.90 7.50 -0.30
N MET A 13 9.48 7.05 0.82
CA MET A 13 8.84 7.14 2.14
C MET A 13 8.64 8.58 2.62
N ASN A 14 9.47 9.52 2.13
CA ASN A 14 9.41 10.94 2.42
C ASN A 14 9.24 11.77 1.15
N ALA A 15 8.45 11.25 0.19
CA ALA A 15 8.16 11.96 -1.04
C ALA A 15 7.55 13.35 -0.72
N LYS A 16 8.04 14.39 -1.39
CA LYS A 16 7.49 15.74 -1.22
C LYS A 16 6.08 15.75 -1.81
N ILE A 17 5.11 16.10 -0.98
CA ILE A 17 3.72 16.27 -1.40
C ILE A 17 3.63 17.60 -2.17
N PRO A 18 3.05 17.61 -3.39
CA PRO A 18 2.75 18.85 -4.09
C PRO A 18 1.79 19.73 -3.29
N ASP A 19 2.08 21.03 -3.24
CA ASP A 19 1.35 22.00 -2.41
C ASP A 19 -0.18 21.95 -2.68
N GLU A 20 -0.62 21.81 -3.93
CA GLU A 20 -2.05 21.68 -4.29
C GLU A 20 -2.72 20.43 -3.70
N ILE A 21 -1.97 19.32 -3.60
CA ILE A 21 -2.46 18.08 -3.00
C ILE A 21 -2.49 18.22 -1.48
N GLU A 22 -1.46 18.83 -0.91
CA GLU A 22 -1.39 19.11 0.53
C GLU A 22 -2.56 20.00 0.98
N ASP A 23 -2.84 21.09 0.25
CA ASP A 23 -3.96 21.98 0.51
C ASP A 23 -5.30 21.23 0.45
N SER A 24 -5.52 20.38 -0.55
CA SER A 24 -6.75 19.59 -0.67
C SER A 24 -6.94 18.60 0.50
N ILE A 25 -5.85 17.96 0.93
CA ILE A 25 -5.84 17.05 2.09
C ILE A 25 -6.17 17.84 3.37
N LEU A 26 -5.53 19.01 3.57
CA LEU A 26 -5.73 19.89 4.71
C LEU A 26 -7.17 20.42 4.79
N GLU A 27 -7.70 20.94 3.70
CA GLU A 27 -9.07 21.44 3.62
C GLU A 27 -10.09 20.34 3.94
N THR A 28 -9.83 19.11 3.49
CA THR A 28 -10.73 17.99 3.78
C THR A 28 -10.58 17.51 5.22
N PHE A 29 -9.36 17.42 5.74
CA PHE A 29 -9.11 17.06 7.14
C PHE A 29 -9.74 18.06 8.10
N ALA A 30 -9.62 19.36 7.81
CA ALA A 30 -10.17 20.42 8.64
C ALA A 30 -11.67 20.24 8.88
N LYS A 31 -12.45 19.76 7.89
CA LYS A 31 -13.90 19.49 8.03
C LYS A 31 -14.23 18.47 9.12
N TYR A 32 -13.30 17.58 9.45
CA TYR A 32 -13.47 16.53 10.47
C TYR A 32 -12.78 16.84 11.79
N SER A 33 -12.08 17.98 11.87
CA SER A 33 -11.27 18.36 13.04
C SER A 33 -11.64 19.75 13.60
N ILE A 34 -12.83 20.27 13.29
CA ILE A 34 -13.29 21.61 13.73
C ILE A 34 -13.66 21.61 15.22
N GLU A 35 -14.50 20.66 15.62
CA GLU A 35 -15.10 20.62 16.97
C GLU A 35 -14.43 19.59 17.87
N GLU A 36 -13.95 18.49 17.29
CA GLU A 36 -13.31 17.35 17.97
C GLU A 36 -12.17 16.82 17.10
N ASP A 37 -11.26 16.04 17.70
CA ASP A 37 -10.21 15.36 16.93
C ASP A 37 -10.83 14.34 15.96
N MET A 38 -10.32 14.29 14.73
CA MET A 38 -10.71 13.26 13.77
C MET A 38 -10.40 11.86 14.30
N THR A 39 -11.34 10.92 14.15
CA THR A 39 -11.18 9.53 14.58
C THR A 39 -11.27 8.54 13.41
N VAL A 40 -10.97 7.26 13.67
CA VAL A 40 -11.13 6.16 12.71
C VAL A 40 -12.53 6.11 12.08
N ALA A 41 -13.58 6.48 12.84
CA ALA A 41 -14.94 6.48 12.33
C ALA A 41 -15.14 7.46 11.15
N ASN A 42 -14.33 8.53 11.10
CA ASN A 42 -14.39 9.56 10.07
C ASN A 42 -13.61 9.21 8.80
N LEU A 43 -12.70 8.21 8.84
CA LEU A 43 -11.80 7.90 7.71
C LEU A 43 -12.53 7.57 6.42
N LYS A 44 -13.64 6.82 6.51
CA LYS A 44 -14.43 6.46 5.34
C LYS A 44 -14.96 7.71 4.62
N ASP A 45 -15.59 8.61 5.36
CA ASP A 45 -16.18 9.81 4.79
C ASP A 45 -15.10 10.78 4.30
N TYR A 46 -13.99 10.87 5.04
CA TYR A 46 -12.80 11.62 4.62
C TYR A 46 -12.29 11.16 3.24
N PHE A 47 -12.07 9.87 3.05
CA PHE A 47 -11.59 9.35 1.76
C PHE A 47 -12.62 9.48 0.64
N ASN A 48 -13.91 9.35 0.96
CA ASN A 48 -14.98 9.58 -0.01
C ASN A 48 -15.04 11.05 -0.46
N ASN A 49 -14.81 11.99 0.45
CA ASN A 49 -14.77 13.42 0.12
C ASN A 49 -13.56 13.82 -0.74
N LEU A 50 -12.45 13.08 -0.62
CA LEU A 50 -11.31 13.18 -1.53
C LEU A 50 -11.51 12.37 -2.82
N GLU A 51 -12.67 11.75 -3.01
CA GLU A 51 -13.00 10.89 -4.15
C GLU A 51 -12.02 9.72 -4.34
N LEU A 52 -11.39 9.25 -3.27
CA LEU A 52 -10.44 8.15 -3.34
C LEU A 52 -11.16 6.79 -3.41
N PRO A 53 -10.72 5.88 -4.29
CA PRO A 53 -11.41 4.62 -4.51
C PRO A 53 -11.25 3.69 -3.29
N GLU A 54 -12.39 3.20 -2.79
CA GLU A 54 -12.47 2.31 -1.62
C GLU A 54 -11.56 1.08 -1.73
N ILE A 55 -11.37 0.55 -2.93
CA ILE A 55 -10.51 -0.61 -3.17
C ILE A 55 -9.06 -0.39 -2.74
N LEU A 56 -8.57 0.85 -2.65
CA LEU A 56 -7.20 1.15 -2.24
C LEU A 56 -7.12 1.40 -0.74
N TRP A 57 -7.88 2.36 -0.22
CA TRP A 57 -7.76 2.77 1.18
C TRP A 57 -8.29 1.72 2.16
N SER A 58 -9.31 0.93 1.79
CA SER A 58 -9.88 -0.12 2.67
C SER A 58 -8.91 -1.26 2.98
N LYS A 59 -7.79 -1.35 2.25
CA LYS A 59 -6.75 -2.37 2.45
C LYS A 59 -5.64 -1.92 3.41
N ILE A 60 -5.63 -0.63 3.77
CA ILE A 60 -4.72 -0.08 4.76
C ILE A 60 -5.39 -0.22 6.13
N PRO A 61 -4.76 -0.92 7.09
CA PRO A 61 -5.25 -1.00 8.46
C PRO A 61 -5.48 0.39 9.06
N SER A 62 -6.62 0.61 9.72
CA SER A 62 -6.99 1.93 10.25
C SER A 62 -6.00 2.46 11.29
N ASP A 63 -5.34 1.56 12.03
CA ASP A 63 -4.29 1.90 13.00
C ASP A 63 -3.03 2.48 12.36
N GLU A 64 -2.82 2.32 11.04
CA GLU A 64 -1.72 3.00 10.33
C GLU A 64 -1.95 4.50 10.12
N PHE A 65 -3.16 4.99 10.42
CA PHE A 65 -3.50 6.41 10.38
C PHE A 65 -3.60 7.03 11.78
N CYS A 66 -3.47 6.22 12.84
CA CYS A 66 -3.74 6.66 14.20
C CYS A 66 -2.47 6.98 14.97
N ILE A 67 -2.60 7.87 15.97
CA ILE A 67 -1.61 7.99 17.03
C ILE A 67 -1.55 6.65 17.78
N GLU A 68 -0.34 6.15 18.04
CA GLU A 68 -0.12 4.83 18.63
C GLU A 68 -0.93 4.63 19.91
N GLY A 69 -1.70 3.53 19.96
CA GLY A 69 -2.54 3.18 21.11
C GLY A 69 -3.86 3.96 21.21
N THR A 70 -4.22 4.77 20.22
CA THR A 70 -5.46 5.56 20.21
C THR A 70 -6.31 5.29 18.96
N SER A 71 -7.52 5.85 18.94
CA SER A 71 -8.38 5.92 17.75
C SER A 71 -8.36 7.30 17.08
N ILE A 72 -7.46 8.18 17.52
CA ILE A 72 -7.31 9.55 17.03
C ILE A 72 -6.38 9.53 15.82
N ILE A 73 -6.78 10.20 14.76
CA ILE A 73 -6.01 10.27 13.52
C ILE A 73 -4.80 11.18 13.70
N ASP A 74 -3.63 10.66 13.36
CA ASP A 74 -2.40 11.43 13.23
C ASP A 74 -2.40 12.08 11.83
N PHE A 75 -2.39 13.41 11.80
CA PHE A 75 -2.45 14.16 10.54
C PHE A 75 -1.25 13.88 9.63
N ASP A 76 -0.03 13.76 10.18
CA ASP A 76 1.16 13.49 9.38
C ASP A 76 1.11 12.10 8.75
N LEU A 77 0.60 11.11 9.49
CA LEU A 77 0.39 9.76 8.96
C LEU A 77 -0.72 9.76 7.90
N LEU A 78 -1.85 10.42 8.17
CA LEU A 78 -2.96 10.56 7.24
C LEU A 78 -2.50 11.17 5.92
N MET A 79 -1.81 12.31 5.99
CA MET A 79 -1.34 13.05 4.83
C MET A 79 -0.37 12.20 3.99
N LYS A 80 0.63 11.56 4.62
CA LYS A 80 1.58 10.67 3.91
C LYS A 80 0.90 9.49 3.25
N LYS A 81 -0.02 8.82 3.97
CA LYS A 81 -0.73 7.64 3.45
C LYS A 81 -1.68 8.00 2.31
N THR A 82 -2.37 9.14 2.43
CA THR A 82 -3.24 9.68 1.38
C THR A 82 -2.45 9.98 0.12
N TYR A 83 -1.28 10.62 0.25
CA TYR A 83 -0.42 10.85 -0.91
C TYR A 83 0.11 9.56 -1.54
N HIS A 84 0.49 8.55 -0.74
CA HIS A 84 0.86 7.25 -1.31
C HIS A 84 -0.29 6.58 -2.07
N ILE A 85 -1.55 6.72 -1.62
CA ILE A 85 -2.71 6.22 -2.37
C ILE A 85 -2.81 6.91 -3.73
N LEU A 86 -2.62 8.24 -3.78
CA LEU A 86 -2.60 8.99 -5.04
C LEU A 86 -1.47 8.54 -5.98
N ILE A 87 -0.28 8.27 -5.44
CA ILE A 87 0.83 7.68 -6.21
C ILE A 87 0.40 6.32 -6.79
N PHE A 88 -0.27 5.47 -6.00
CA PHE A 88 -0.74 4.18 -6.49
C PHE A 88 -1.81 4.30 -7.57
N MET A 89 -2.66 5.32 -7.51
CA MET A 89 -3.64 5.63 -8.55
C MET A 89 -2.95 6.08 -9.84
N ASP A 90 -1.97 6.98 -9.77
CA ASP A 90 -1.22 7.45 -10.93
C ASP A 90 -0.41 6.34 -11.62
N ASN A 91 -0.04 5.31 -10.85
CA ASN A 91 0.74 4.16 -11.33
C ASN A 91 -0.09 2.87 -11.40
N GLU A 92 -1.42 2.97 -11.48
CA GLU A 92 -2.32 1.82 -11.37
C GLU A 92 -2.02 0.75 -12.43
N ASP A 93 -1.79 1.15 -13.68
CA ASP A 93 -1.55 0.23 -14.80
C ASP A 93 -0.32 -0.67 -14.56
N ILE A 94 0.81 -0.09 -14.13
CA ILE A 94 2.05 -0.85 -13.91
C ILE A 94 1.94 -1.75 -12.68
N ILE A 95 1.22 -1.30 -11.64
CA ILE A 95 0.98 -2.12 -10.45
C ILE A 95 0.06 -3.30 -10.81
N ASP A 96 -1.03 -3.06 -11.56
CA ASP A 96 -1.97 -4.09 -12.00
C ASP A 96 -1.30 -5.11 -12.94
N GLU A 97 -0.43 -4.67 -13.85
CA GLU A 97 0.34 -5.56 -14.72
C GLU A 97 1.23 -6.51 -13.90
N LEU A 98 2.09 -5.97 -13.03
CA LEU A 98 3.03 -6.78 -12.26
C LEU A 98 2.33 -7.64 -11.20
N TRP A 99 1.28 -7.11 -10.57
CA TRP A 99 0.46 -7.88 -9.64
C TRP A 99 -0.29 -9.01 -10.36
N GLY A 100 -0.82 -8.75 -11.56
CA GLY A 100 -1.46 -9.75 -12.41
C GLY A 100 -0.50 -10.88 -12.79
N LEU A 101 0.75 -10.56 -13.10
CA LEU A 101 1.79 -11.57 -13.29
C LEU A 101 1.98 -12.41 -12.02
N PHE A 102 2.04 -11.79 -10.84
CA PHE A 102 2.17 -12.51 -9.57
C PHE A 102 0.98 -13.45 -9.31
N VAL A 103 -0.26 -12.99 -9.59
CA VAL A 103 -1.50 -13.79 -9.46
C VAL A 103 -1.51 -14.97 -10.43
N LYS A 104 -1.04 -14.76 -11.66
CA LYS A 104 -0.91 -15.82 -12.66
C LYS A 104 0.14 -16.86 -12.26
N GLN A 105 1.34 -16.44 -11.88
CA GLN A 105 2.46 -17.36 -11.60
C GLN A 105 2.30 -18.13 -10.28
N SER A 106 1.54 -17.61 -9.32
CA SER A 106 1.20 -18.35 -8.10
C SER A 106 0.12 -19.42 -8.31
N GLY A 107 -0.57 -19.40 -9.46
CA GLY A 107 -1.74 -20.24 -9.74
C GLY A 107 -3.04 -19.78 -9.06
N ARG A 108 -3.01 -18.66 -8.31
CA ARG A 108 -4.19 -18.13 -7.61
C ARG A 108 -5.31 -17.71 -8.56
N GLY A 109 -4.97 -17.17 -9.73
CA GLY A 109 -5.97 -16.79 -10.73
C GLY A 109 -6.84 -17.97 -11.21
N ALA A 110 -6.25 -19.17 -11.32
CA ALA A 110 -6.98 -20.38 -11.68
C ALA A 110 -7.74 -20.98 -10.48
N GLN A 111 -7.18 -20.87 -9.27
CA GLN A 111 -7.80 -21.38 -8.05
C GLN A 111 -9.01 -20.54 -7.60
N PHE A 112 -8.98 -19.23 -7.83
CA PHE A 112 -9.96 -18.27 -7.33
C PHE A 112 -10.49 -17.37 -8.45
N THR A 113 -11.24 -17.95 -9.39
CA THR A 113 -11.67 -17.29 -10.64
C THR A 113 -12.60 -16.09 -10.45
N ASN A 114 -13.35 -16.02 -9.33
CA ASN A 114 -14.30 -14.95 -9.04
C ASN A 114 -13.69 -13.79 -8.23
N VAL A 115 -12.42 -13.88 -7.84
CA VAL A 115 -11.75 -12.85 -7.06
C VAL A 115 -11.21 -11.76 -7.99
N LYS A 116 -11.58 -10.50 -7.72
CA LYS A 116 -11.02 -9.35 -8.45
C LYS A 116 -9.51 -9.26 -8.23
N LEU A 117 -8.77 -8.78 -9.23
CA LEU A 117 -7.30 -8.68 -9.22
C LEU A 117 -6.72 -8.10 -7.90
N LYS A 118 -7.19 -6.91 -7.51
CA LYS A 118 -6.73 -6.19 -6.30
C LYS A 118 -7.14 -6.85 -4.97
N ASN A 119 -8.02 -7.85 -5.01
CA ASN A 119 -8.50 -8.60 -3.86
C ASN A 119 -7.76 -9.91 -3.61
N HIS A 120 -6.84 -10.31 -4.49
CA HIS A 120 -5.93 -11.40 -4.15
C HIS A 120 -5.02 -11.00 -2.97
N VAL A 121 -4.65 -11.99 -2.17
CA VAL A 121 -3.67 -11.89 -1.09
C VAL A 121 -2.71 -13.06 -1.20
N PHE A 122 -1.46 -12.87 -0.84
CA PHE A 122 -0.41 -13.87 -1.03
C PHE A 122 0.19 -14.24 0.32
N GLY A 123 -0.07 -15.47 0.76
CA GLY A 123 0.65 -16.03 1.89
C GLY A 123 2.03 -16.53 1.49
N VAL A 124 2.82 -16.96 2.47
CA VAL A 124 4.15 -17.57 2.29
C VAL A 124 4.14 -18.69 1.22
N LYS A 125 3.12 -19.55 1.24
CA LYS A 125 2.98 -20.67 0.27
C LYS A 125 2.80 -20.19 -1.17
N ASP A 126 2.09 -19.09 -1.39
CA ASP A 126 1.87 -18.56 -2.73
C ASP A 126 3.17 -17.94 -3.27
N ILE A 127 3.92 -17.25 -2.42
CA ILE A 127 5.23 -16.67 -2.77
C ILE A 127 6.25 -17.78 -3.08
N MET A 128 6.28 -18.86 -2.29
CA MET A 128 7.12 -20.03 -2.59
C MET A 128 6.87 -20.61 -3.98
N LYS A 129 5.59 -20.72 -4.40
CA LYS A 129 5.26 -21.18 -5.74
C LYS A 129 5.84 -20.26 -6.81
N VAL A 130 5.71 -18.95 -6.65
CA VAL A 130 6.29 -17.98 -7.59
C VAL A 130 7.81 -18.10 -7.65
N CYS A 131 8.48 -18.16 -6.50
CA CYS A 131 9.95 -18.33 -6.43
C CYS A 131 10.43 -19.58 -7.16
N ASN A 132 9.69 -20.70 -7.02
CA ASN A 132 10.00 -21.93 -7.72
C ASN A 132 9.84 -21.79 -9.24
N THR A 133 8.81 -21.07 -9.71
CA THR A 133 8.58 -20.81 -11.14
C THR A 133 9.71 -20.01 -11.78
N VAL A 134 10.32 -19.07 -11.05
CA VAL A 134 11.45 -18.26 -11.53
C VAL A 134 12.83 -18.84 -11.16
N ALA A 135 12.87 -20.09 -10.67
CA ALA A 135 14.09 -20.78 -10.21
C ALA A 135 14.93 -19.96 -9.22
N MET A 136 14.27 -19.19 -8.34
CA MET A 136 14.95 -18.44 -7.28
C MET A 136 15.52 -19.40 -6.24
N LYS A 137 16.83 -19.32 -6.01
CA LYS A 137 17.57 -20.20 -5.08
C LYS A 137 17.37 -19.88 -3.59
N GLN A 138 16.72 -18.76 -3.25
CA GLN A 138 16.61 -18.23 -1.88
C GLN A 138 15.21 -18.43 -1.25
N ASN A 139 14.69 -19.65 -1.28
CA ASN A 139 13.40 -19.95 -0.66
C ASN A 139 13.39 -19.75 0.87
N ASP A 140 14.56 -19.81 1.50
CA ASP A 140 14.70 -19.77 2.97
C ASP A 140 14.41 -18.37 3.57
N ARG A 141 14.38 -17.31 2.76
CA ARG A 141 14.18 -15.91 3.21
C ARG A 141 12.79 -15.35 2.91
N ILE A 142 11.86 -16.18 2.45
CA ILE A 142 10.51 -15.71 2.07
C ILE A 142 9.77 -15.10 3.27
N ILE A 143 9.97 -15.64 4.47
CA ILE A 143 9.37 -15.07 5.70
C ILE A 143 9.91 -13.67 5.97
N GLU A 144 11.22 -13.46 5.80
CA GLU A 144 11.84 -12.13 5.93
C GLU A 144 11.28 -11.17 4.88
N MET A 145 11.12 -11.62 3.63
CA MET A 145 10.52 -10.81 2.56
C MET A 145 9.09 -10.39 2.88
N VAL A 146 8.26 -11.31 3.38
CA VAL A 146 6.89 -11.00 3.80
C VAL A 146 6.89 -10.04 4.98
N SER A 147 7.74 -10.27 5.98
CA SER A 147 7.86 -9.38 7.14
C SER A 147 8.25 -7.96 6.73
N VAL A 148 9.21 -7.80 5.81
CA VAL A 148 9.60 -6.49 5.27
C VAL A 148 8.46 -5.83 4.47
N ALA A 149 7.70 -6.63 3.70
CA ALA A 149 6.57 -6.13 2.93
C ALA A 149 5.44 -5.59 3.82
N THR A 150 5.22 -6.22 4.97
CA THR A 150 4.05 -5.99 5.84
C THR A 150 4.39 -5.29 7.15
N SER A 151 5.64 -4.81 7.28
CA SER A 151 6.20 -4.28 8.53
C SER A 151 6.03 -5.24 9.72
N GLY A 152 6.08 -6.55 9.46
CA GLY A 152 5.96 -7.62 10.45
C GLY A 152 4.55 -7.89 10.98
N ARG A 153 3.53 -7.17 10.49
CA ARG A 153 2.16 -7.21 11.06
C ARG A 153 1.33 -8.39 10.59
N ARG A 154 1.58 -8.87 9.37
CA ARG A 154 0.79 -9.94 8.73
C ARG A 154 1.67 -10.92 7.95
N LEU A 155 1.20 -12.17 7.84
CA LEU A 155 1.85 -13.25 7.10
C LEU A 155 1.38 -13.36 5.64
N TYR A 156 0.74 -12.31 5.13
CA TYR A 156 0.29 -12.24 3.74
C TYR A 156 0.52 -10.84 3.17
N ILE A 157 0.75 -10.78 1.86
CA ILE A 157 0.95 -9.55 1.09
C ILE A 157 -0.35 -9.22 0.34
N THR A 158 -0.79 -7.98 0.48
CA THR A 158 -1.93 -7.39 -0.25
C THR A 158 -1.45 -6.64 -1.48
N TYR A 159 -2.39 -6.22 -2.33
CA TYR A 159 -2.11 -5.31 -3.44
C TYR A 159 -1.39 -4.03 -2.99
N ILE A 160 -1.80 -3.45 -1.85
CA ILE A 160 -1.19 -2.22 -1.31
C ILE A 160 0.23 -2.48 -0.81
N ASP A 161 0.48 -3.59 -0.10
CA ASP A 161 1.86 -3.95 0.31
C ASP A 161 2.79 -4.05 -0.91
N PHE A 162 2.29 -4.67 -1.98
CA PHE A 162 3.03 -4.81 -3.22
C PHE A 162 3.31 -3.45 -3.88
N ALA A 163 2.33 -2.56 -3.92
CA ALA A 163 2.52 -1.19 -4.40
C ALA A 163 3.57 -0.43 -3.56
N TYR A 164 3.55 -0.55 -2.23
CA TYR A 164 4.58 0.00 -1.36
C TYR A 164 5.98 -0.56 -1.67
N ILE A 165 6.09 -1.87 -1.93
CA ILE A 165 7.35 -2.47 -2.36
C ILE A 165 7.81 -1.83 -3.68
N MET A 166 6.94 -1.74 -4.68
CA MET A 166 7.27 -1.12 -5.97
C MET A 166 7.75 0.32 -5.83
N GLY A 167 7.10 1.12 -4.97
CA GLY A 167 7.53 2.48 -4.67
C GLY A 167 8.93 2.54 -4.04
N LYS A 168 9.18 1.70 -3.02
CA LYS A 168 10.50 1.56 -2.38
C LYS A 168 11.59 1.08 -3.35
N LEU A 169 11.22 0.29 -4.36
CA LEU A 169 12.10 -0.17 -5.43
C LEU A 169 12.36 0.91 -6.50
N GLY A 170 11.65 2.04 -6.46
CA GLY A 170 11.74 3.12 -7.45
C GLY A 170 11.08 2.81 -8.79
N LEU A 171 10.07 1.92 -8.78
CA LEU A 171 9.32 1.52 -9.97
C LEU A 171 8.07 2.38 -10.21
N LEU A 172 7.72 3.26 -9.27
CA LEU A 172 6.57 4.16 -9.35
C LEU A 172 7.04 5.59 -9.58
N ARG A 173 6.27 6.35 -10.35
CA ARG A 173 6.41 7.80 -10.53
C ARG A 173 5.72 8.54 -9.40
N PHE A 174 6.42 9.54 -8.84
CA PHE A 174 5.92 10.46 -7.82
C PHE A 174 6.79 11.72 -7.80
#